data_AF-A0A6C0EZ61-F1
#
_entry.id   AF-A0A6C0EZ61-F1
#
_cell.length_a   1.000
_cell.length_b   1.000
_cell.length_c   1.000
_cell.angle_alpha   90.00
_cell.angle_beta   90.00
_cell.angle_gamma   90.00
#
_symmetry.space_group_name_H-M   'P 1'
#
loop_
_entity.id
_entity.type
_entity.pdbx_description
1 polymer ?
#
loop_
_entity_poly.entity_id
_entity_poly.type
_entity_poly.pdbx_seq_one_letter_code
_entity_poly.pdbx_strand_id
1 'polypeptide(L)'
;MTSTIFKTNFNKVMEFNRAFDMVPVEPKQYGGYFEDSLCNIQFDPFKFIRIPIFRDSPATIRLRLDLIKEEIGELNEAILQNDIIEQRDACADILYVVYGMADVLGISIDDIFSSNIQKKAMNYETNNTISSNSYVDKIFNASNKGSKTITNYKYMKSFSTEFLGFDISSKPVPEMISIISDKLNTIYLELEANCLKETEMINITKKFQIVSENLYDILSWTYIMTIVLGVNADNDFDIVHESNMSKLCSTEADAIATIIDYEAKYRAGTSPYDSPYYYYLHNLDKWIIKNLSTGKALKNIKYKKVCFKNTRFVF
;
A
#
# COMPACT_ATOMS: atom_id res chain seq x y z
N MET A 1 -8.99 19.97 -21.66
CA MET A 1 -9.06 19.71 -20.20
C MET A 1 -8.82 18.23 -20.01
N THR A 2 -7.60 17.83 -19.66
CA THR A 2 -7.34 16.47 -19.22
C THR A 2 -8.03 16.30 -17.87
N SER A 3 -9.13 15.54 -17.82
CA SER A 3 -9.68 15.12 -16.54
C SER A 3 -8.59 14.32 -15.84
N THR A 4 -8.03 14.84 -14.76
CA THR A 4 -7.15 14.07 -13.88
C THR A 4 -7.96 12.89 -13.37
N ILE A 5 -7.71 11.71 -13.95
CA ILE A 5 -8.31 10.45 -13.50
C ILE A 5 -7.86 10.28 -12.05
N PHE A 6 -8.82 10.16 -11.14
CA PHE A 6 -8.55 9.88 -9.74
C PHE A 6 -7.78 8.56 -9.63
N LYS A 7 -6.61 8.59 -8.98
CA LYS A 7 -5.77 7.40 -8.74
C LYS A 7 -5.84 7.02 -7.27
N THR A 8 -6.16 5.75 -6.99
CA THR A 8 -6.09 5.21 -5.62
C THR A 8 -4.64 5.08 -5.16
N ASN A 9 -4.41 4.90 -3.86
CA ASN A 9 -3.07 4.63 -3.33
C ASN A 9 -2.49 3.34 -3.94
N PHE A 10 -3.33 2.32 -4.16
CA PHE A 10 -2.92 1.12 -4.88
C PHE A 10 -2.47 1.41 -6.32
N ASN A 11 -3.22 2.23 -7.08
CA ASN A 11 -2.80 2.62 -8.43
C ASN A 11 -1.47 3.40 -8.45
N LYS A 12 -1.24 4.26 -7.45
CA LYS A 12 0.04 4.97 -7.29
C LYS A 12 1.19 3.99 -7.05
N VAL A 13 1.00 2.95 -6.22
CA VAL A 13 2.02 1.91 -6.02
C VAL A 13 2.24 1.09 -7.28
N MET A 14 1.20 0.73 -8.02
CA MET A 14 1.35 0.03 -9.30
C MET A 14 2.19 0.85 -10.28
N GLU A 15 1.92 2.15 -10.39
CA GLU A 15 2.70 3.08 -11.22
C GLU A 15 4.18 3.09 -10.82
N PHE A 16 4.46 3.21 -9.52
CA PHE A 16 5.81 3.12 -8.98
C PHE A 16 6.45 1.77 -9.30
N ASN A 17 5.80 0.65 -9.01
CA ASN A 17 6.35 -0.68 -9.24
C ASN A 17 6.69 -0.93 -10.72
N ARG A 18 5.86 -0.43 -11.65
CA ARG A 18 6.14 -0.52 -13.09
C ARG A 18 7.28 0.40 -13.53
N ALA A 19 7.48 1.55 -12.88
CA ALA A 19 8.60 2.44 -13.16
C ALA A 19 9.95 1.87 -12.70
N PHE A 20 9.96 1.18 -11.57
CA PHE A 20 11.17 0.70 -10.90
C PHE A 20 11.49 -0.79 -11.17
N ASP A 21 10.79 -1.41 -12.13
CA ASP A 21 10.89 -2.84 -12.47
C ASP A 21 10.73 -3.79 -11.28
N MET A 22 9.91 -3.38 -10.29
CA MET A 22 9.73 -4.12 -9.04
C MET A 22 8.75 -5.30 -9.16
N VAL A 23 7.98 -5.34 -10.25
CA VAL A 23 6.91 -6.31 -10.52
C VAL A 23 6.78 -6.53 -12.04
N PRO A 24 6.48 -7.76 -12.51
CA PRO A 24 6.15 -7.99 -13.92
C PRO A 24 5.02 -7.09 -14.42
N VAL A 25 5.13 -6.64 -15.67
CA VAL A 25 4.16 -5.72 -16.30
C VAL A 25 2.74 -6.29 -16.31
N GLU A 26 2.61 -7.61 -16.45
CA GLU A 26 1.35 -8.34 -16.46
C GLU A 26 0.92 -8.83 -15.06
N PRO A 27 -0.40 -8.88 -14.76
CA PRO A 27 -1.48 -8.52 -15.66
C PRO A 27 -1.66 -7.00 -15.78
N LYS A 28 -2.07 -6.52 -16.96
CA LYS A 28 -2.45 -5.10 -17.17
C LYS A 28 -3.75 -4.71 -16.44
N GLN A 29 -4.57 -5.69 -16.08
CA GLN A 29 -5.84 -5.50 -15.39
C GLN A 29 -5.86 -6.36 -14.12
N TYR A 30 -6.43 -5.81 -13.04
CA TYR A 30 -6.61 -6.50 -11.77
C TYR A 30 -8.08 -6.81 -11.57
N GLY A 31 -8.36 -8.01 -11.04
CA GLY A 31 -9.71 -8.53 -10.90
C GLY A 31 -10.51 -8.57 -12.21
N GLY A 32 -11.76 -9.01 -12.15
CA GLY A 32 -12.66 -8.91 -13.28
C GLY A 32 -14.01 -9.52 -12.96
N TYR A 33 -14.76 -9.92 -13.97
CA TYR A 33 -16.11 -10.45 -13.75
C TYR A 33 -16.23 -11.90 -14.18
N PHE A 34 -17.10 -12.64 -13.51
CA PHE A 34 -17.58 -13.96 -13.91
C PHE A 34 -19.10 -13.99 -13.85
N GLU A 35 -19.70 -14.88 -14.63
CA GLU A 35 -21.13 -15.12 -14.60
C GLU A 35 -21.39 -16.30 -13.66
N ASP A 36 -22.24 -16.10 -12.65
CA ASP A 36 -22.64 -17.19 -11.74
C ASP A 36 -23.68 -18.11 -12.39
N SER A 37 -24.05 -19.19 -11.68
CA SER A 37 -25.02 -20.18 -12.19
C SER A 37 -26.44 -19.63 -12.40
N LEU A 38 -26.71 -18.39 -11.97
CA LEU A 38 -27.98 -17.69 -12.12
C LEU A 38 -27.89 -16.57 -13.17
N CYS A 39 -26.84 -16.56 -14.00
CA CYS A 39 -26.55 -15.52 -15.00
C CYS A 39 -26.30 -14.13 -14.42
N ASN A 40 -25.95 -14.02 -13.13
CA ASN A 40 -25.54 -12.72 -12.58
C ASN A 40 -24.05 -12.49 -12.80
N ILE A 41 -23.70 -11.25 -13.14
CA ILE A 41 -22.32 -10.82 -13.26
C ILE A 41 -21.79 -10.53 -11.85
N GLN A 42 -20.85 -11.34 -11.39
CA GLN A 42 -20.16 -11.21 -10.11
C GLN A 42 -18.74 -10.72 -10.34
N PHE A 43 -18.24 -9.90 -9.41
CA PHE A 43 -16.84 -9.47 -9.43
C PHE A 43 -15.93 -10.53 -8.78
N ASP A 44 -14.79 -10.80 -9.40
CA ASP A 44 -13.74 -11.71 -8.93
C ASP A 44 -12.42 -10.94 -8.77
N PRO A 45 -12.01 -10.62 -7.53
CA PRO A 45 -10.73 -9.94 -7.27
C PRO A 45 -9.52 -10.82 -7.57
N PHE A 46 -9.72 -12.13 -7.78
CA PHE A 46 -8.67 -13.11 -8.02
C PHE A 46 -8.52 -13.49 -9.49
N LYS A 47 -9.31 -12.92 -10.40
CA LYS A 47 -9.33 -13.31 -11.82
C LYS A 47 -7.96 -13.32 -12.50
N PHE A 48 -7.09 -12.40 -12.11
CA PHE A 48 -5.76 -12.21 -12.72
C PHE A 48 -4.59 -12.42 -11.74
N ILE A 49 -4.78 -13.23 -10.69
CA ILE A 49 -3.69 -13.59 -9.77
C ILE A 49 -2.53 -14.27 -10.50
N ARG A 50 -1.31 -14.02 -10.03
CA ARG A 50 -0.10 -14.69 -10.55
C ARG A 50 0.09 -16.05 -9.88
N ILE A 51 -0.76 -17.02 -10.24
CA ILE A 51 -0.78 -18.39 -9.67
C ILE A 51 0.61 -18.99 -9.41
N PRO A 52 1.58 -18.99 -10.36
CA PRO A 52 2.85 -19.66 -10.13
C PRO A 52 3.80 -18.96 -9.16
N ILE A 53 3.52 -17.73 -8.72
CA ILE A 53 4.50 -16.88 -8.03
C ILE A 53 5.07 -17.48 -6.75
N PHE A 54 4.25 -18.21 -5.98
CA PHE A 54 4.69 -18.88 -4.76
C PHE A 54 5.67 -20.03 -5.04
N ARG A 55 5.62 -20.63 -6.23
CA ARG A 55 6.51 -21.72 -6.65
C ARG A 55 7.71 -21.21 -7.44
N ASP A 56 7.46 -20.31 -8.40
CA ASP A 56 8.45 -19.90 -9.40
C ASP A 56 9.27 -18.69 -8.94
N SER A 57 8.83 -17.97 -7.90
CA SER A 57 9.52 -16.77 -7.40
C SER A 57 9.51 -16.63 -5.87
N PRO A 58 9.90 -17.67 -5.10
CA PRO A 58 9.86 -17.65 -3.64
C PRO A 58 10.75 -16.55 -3.03
N ALA A 59 11.87 -16.22 -3.68
CA ALA A 59 12.74 -15.12 -3.26
C ALA A 59 12.05 -13.74 -3.35
N THR A 60 11.17 -13.54 -4.35
CA THR A 60 10.36 -12.32 -4.47
C THR A 60 9.35 -12.22 -3.34
N ILE A 61 8.69 -13.35 -3.00
CA ILE A 61 7.76 -13.38 -1.87
C ILE A 61 8.48 -13.11 -0.55
N ARG A 62 9.64 -13.74 -0.34
CA ARG A 62 10.49 -13.48 0.84
C ARG A 62 10.87 -12.00 0.94
N LEU A 63 11.36 -11.40 -0.14
CA LEU A 63 11.69 -9.97 -0.16
C LEU A 63 10.50 -9.09 0.23
N ARG A 64 9.29 -9.39 -0.25
CA ARG A 64 8.09 -8.61 0.10
C ARG A 64 7.69 -8.76 1.56
N LEU A 65 7.83 -9.96 2.12
CA LEU A 65 7.61 -10.18 3.55
C LEU A 65 8.64 -9.41 4.39
N ASP A 66 9.92 -9.48 4.01
CA ASP A 66 11.00 -8.79 4.73
C ASP A 66 10.79 -7.27 4.73
N LEU A 67 10.37 -6.68 3.61
CA LEU A 67 10.01 -5.25 3.54
C LEU A 67 8.84 -4.92 4.47
N ILE A 68 7.74 -5.69 4.46
CA ILE A 68 6.62 -5.45 5.38
C ILE A 68 7.06 -5.54 6.84
N LYS A 69 7.94 -6.50 7.15
CA LYS A 69 8.49 -6.68 8.50
C LYS A 69 9.33 -5.49 8.94
N GLU A 70 10.16 -4.97 8.04
CA GLU A 70 11.01 -3.79 8.26
C GLU A 70 10.14 -2.59 8.64
N GLU A 71 9.16 -2.23 7.81
CA GLU A 71 8.31 -1.06 8.07
C GLU A 71 7.45 -1.19 9.34
N ILE A 72 6.98 -2.41 9.67
CA ILE A 72 6.29 -2.67 10.95
C ILE A 72 7.27 -2.52 12.13
N GLY A 73 8.52 -2.93 11.96
CA GLY A 73 9.60 -2.72 12.93
C GLY A 73 9.86 -1.24 13.20
N GLU A 74 9.99 -0.44 12.14
CA GLU A 74 10.17 1.01 12.24
C GLU A 74 8.98 1.69 12.94
N LEU A 75 7.75 1.27 12.65
CA LEU A 75 6.57 1.74 13.38
C LEU A 75 6.66 1.42 14.88
N ASN A 76 7.06 0.20 15.24
CA ASN A 76 7.21 -0.20 16.64
C ASN A 76 8.28 0.66 17.35
N GLU A 77 9.41 0.91 16.71
CA GLU A 77 10.47 1.78 17.25
C GLU A 77 9.98 3.22 17.44
N ALA A 78 9.27 3.77 16.45
CA ALA A 78 8.71 5.12 16.51
C ALA A 78 7.63 5.26 17.59
N ILE A 79 6.83 4.21 17.85
CA ILE A 79 5.89 4.15 18.98
C ILE A 79 6.63 4.20 20.30
N LEU A 80 7.69 3.38 20.48
CA LEU A 80 8.48 3.35 21.71
C LEU A 80 9.15 4.71 22.01
N GLN A 81 9.59 5.40 20.95
CA GLN A 81 10.21 6.72 21.06
C GLN A 81 9.18 7.86 21.19
N ASN A 82 7.88 7.57 21.05
CA ASN A 82 6.82 8.56 20.92
C ASN A 82 7.08 9.58 19.79
N ASP A 83 7.76 9.17 18.73
CA ASP A 83 8.06 10.00 17.57
C ASP A 83 6.90 9.93 16.57
N ILE A 84 6.04 10.95 16.59
CA ILE A 84 4.85 10.97 15.73
C ILE A 84 5.21 11.20 14.26
N ILE A 85 6.35 11.84 13.96
CA ILE A 85 6.76 12.04 12.57
C ILE A 85 7.18 10.70 11.97
N GLU A 86 7.99 9.93 12.69
CA GLU A 86 8.41 8.60 12.26
C GLU A 86 7.23 7.59 12.28
N GLN A 87 6.27 7.71 13.21
CA GLN A 87 5.04 6.90 13.17
C GLN A 87 4.22 7.16 11.89
N ARG A 88 4.18 8.40 11.41
CA ARG A 88 3.50 8.77 10.16
C ARG A 88 4.23 8.23 8.94
N ASP A 89 5.56 8.34 8.91
CA ASP A 89 6.40 7.79 7.84
C ASP A 89 6.21 6.28 7.74
N ALA A 90 6.43 5.57 8.86
CA ALA A 90 6.29 4.12 8.92
C ALA A 90 4.87 3.65 8.57
N CYS A 91 3.81 4.35 8.99
CA CYS A 91 2.45 4.01 8.55
C CYS A 91 2.29 4.15 7.02
N ALA A 92 2.81 5.22 6.42
CA ALA A 92 2.73 5.42 4.97
C ALA A 92 3.58 4.39 4.21
N ASP A 93 4.74 4.03 4.74
CA ASP A 93 5.62 3.01 4.15
C ASP A 93 5.03 1.60 4.29
N ILE A 94 4.43 1.23 5.42
CA ILE A 94 3.64 -0.02 5.57
C ILE A 94 2.57 -0.09 4.47
N LEU A 95 1.77 0.97 4.29
CA LEU A 95 0.77 1.00 3.21
C LEU A 95 1.44 0.76 1.86
N TYR A 96 2.58 1.40 1.60
CA TYR A 96 3.31 1.29 0.34
C TYR A 96 3.80 -0.13 0.05
N VAL A 97 4.44 -0.79 1.03
CA VAL A 97 5.00 -2.13 0.86
C VAL A 97 3.91 -3.21 0.80
N VAL A 98 2.81 -3.04 1.54
CA VAL A 98 1.67 -3.98 1.52
C VAL A 98 0.88 -3.85 0.21
N TYR A 99 0.61 -2.64 -0.26
CA TYR A 99 0.08 -2.43 -1.62
C TYR A 99 1.03 -2.99 -2.68
N GLY A 100 2.35 -2.86 -2.46
CA GLY A 100 3.37 -3.42 -3.34
C GLY A 100 3.33 -4.94 -3.40
N MET A 101 3.09 -5.62 -2.28
CA MET A 101 2.91 -7.06 -2.24
C MET A 101 1.61 -7.50 -2.92
N ALA A 102 0.51 -6.77 -2.74
CA ALA A 102 -0.74 -7.04 -3.47
C ALA A 102 -0.55 -6.92 -5.00
N ASP A 103 0.18 -5.90 -5.45
CA ASP A 103 0.55 -5.72 -6.85
C ASP A 103 1.40 -6.90 -7.34
N VAL A 104 2.40 -7.36 -6.58
CA VAL A 104 3.19 -8.57 -6.90
C VAL A 104 2.35 -9.82 -7.08
N LEU A 105 1.33 -9.99 -6.24
CA LEU A 105 0.47 -11.18 -6.27
C LEU A 105 -0.61 -11.12 -7.37
N GLY A 106 -0.90 -9.93 -7.91
CA GLY A 106 -1.95 -9.77 -8.92
C GLY A 106 -3.34 -9.64 -8.30
N ILE A 107 -3.40 -9.20 -7.04
CA ILE A 107 -4.63 -9.14 -6.24
C ILE A 107 -5.25 -7.74 -6.37
N SER A 108 -6.52 -7.68 -6.72
CA SER A 108 -7.25 -6.40 -6.72
C SER A 108 -7.64 -5.99 -5.30
N ILE A 109 -6.68 -5.43 -4.56
CA ILE A 109 -6.84 -5.19 -3.13
C ILE A 109 -7.86 -4.09 -2.80
N ASP A 110 -8.07 -3.10 -3.67
CA ASP A 110 -9.11 -2.08 -3.51
C ASP A 110 -10.53 -2.70 -3.53
N ASP A 111 -10.74 -3.73 -4.37
CA ASP A 111 -12.02 -4.45 -4.43
C ASP A 111 -12.22 -5.36 -3.22
N ILE A 112 -11.15 -5.99 -2.73
CA ILE A 112 -11.18 -6.75 -1.47
C ILE A 112 -11.56 -5.81 -0.33
N PHE A 113 -10.94 -4.63 -0.27
CA PHE A 113 -11.23 -3.60 0.72
C PHE A 113 -12.72 -3.24 0.72
N SER A 114 -13.25 -2.93 -0.46
CA SER A 114 -14.66 -2.57 -0.65
C SER A 114 -15.59 -3.70 -0.23
N SER A 115 -15.30 -4.94 -0.63
CA SER A 115 -16.15 -6.11 -0.34
C SER A 115 -16.16 -6.49 1.15
N ASN A 116 -15.03 -6.40 1.83
CA ASN A 116 -14.92 -6.80 3.24
C ASN A 116 -15.57 -5.78 4.17
N ILE A 117 -15.48 -4.49 3.86
CA ILE A 117 -16.18 -3.45 4.62
C ILE A 117 -17.69 -3.57 4.45
N GLN A 118 -18.18 -3.83 3.23
CA GLN A 118 -19.61 -4.09 2.99
C GLN A 118 -20.13 -5.24 3.85
N LYS A 119 -19.42 -6.39 3.85
CA LYS A 119 -19.76 -7.55 4.69
C LYS A 119 -19.79 -7.19 6.18
N LYS A 120 -18.75 -6.52 6.68
CA LYS A 120 -18.66 -6.15 8.11
C LYS A 120 -19.77 -5.18 8.52
N ALA A 121 -20.08 -4.20 7.69
CA ALA A 121 -21.14 -3.24 7.98
C ALA A 121 -22.54 -3.89 7.94
N MET A 122 -22.83 -4.74 6.96
CA MET A 122 -24.08 -5.51 6.91
C MET A 122 -24.25 -6.37 8.17
N ASN A 123 -23.19 -7.07 8.59
CA ASN A 123 -23.21 -7.88 9.81
C ASN A 123 -23.46 -7.04 11.07
N TYR A 124 -22.91 -5.83 11.14
CA TYR A 124 -23.15 -4.91 12.26
C TYR A 124 -24.60 -4.42 12.29
N GLU A 125 -25.19 -4.06 11.15
CA GLU A 125 -26.58 -3.62 11.03
C GLU A 125 -27.56 -4.74 11.42
N THR A 126 -27.31 -5.98 10.98
CA THR A 126 -28.14 -7.14 11.34
C THR A 126 -28.15 -7.43 12.84
N ASN A 127 -27.03 -7.17 13.53
CA ASN A 127 -26.88 -7.46 14.95
C ASN A 127 -27.37 -6.34 15.88
N ASN A 128 -27.51 -5.10 15.38
CA ASN A 128 -27.86 -3.93 16.19
C ASN A 128 -29.20 -3.27 15.83
N THR A 129 -30.04 -3.88 14.99
CA THR A 129 -31.38 -3.32 14.61
C THR A 129 -31.28 -1.92 13.99
N ILE A 130 -30.25 -1.68 13.19
CA ILE A 130 -30.04 -0.40 12.48
C ILE A 130 -30.55 -0.55 11.04
N SER A 131 -31.30 0.44 10.56
CA SER A 131 -31.83 0.52 9.20
C SER A 131 -30.69 0.51 8.15
N SER A 132 -30.88 -0.25 7.06
CA SER A 132 -29.96 -0.37 5.91
C SER A 132 -29.61 0.95 5.22
N ASN A 133 -30.29 2.05 5.55
CA ASN A 133 -29.94 3.38 5.06
C ASN A 133 -28.64 3.91 5.68
N SER A 134 -28.23 3.44 6.87
CA SER A 134 -27.06 3.99 7.58
C SER A 134 -25.73 3.74 6.84
N TYR A 135 -25.54 2.53 6.31
CA TYR A 135 -24.34 2.21 5.54
C TYR A 135 -24.22 3.08 4.29
N VAL A 136 -25.28 3.16 3.50
CA VAL A 136 -25.31 3.93 2.25
C VAL A 136 -25.09 5.41 2.53
N ASP A 137 -25.70 5.95 3.58
CA ASP A 137 -25.53 7.34 4.00
C ASP A 137 -24.08 7.64 4.42
N LYS A 138 -23.43 6.72 5.15
CA LYS A 138 -22.00 6.84 5.50
C LYS A 138 -21.12 6.89 4.27
N ILE A 139 -21.36 6.01 3.28
CA ILE A 139 -20.59 6.01 2.02
C ILE A 139 -20.82 7.30 1.26
N PHE A 140 -22.08 7.71 1.11
CA PHE A 140 -22.45 8.93 0.41
C PHE A 140 -21.79 10.16 1.03
N ASN A 141 -21.81 10.28 2.35
CA ASN A 141 -21.20 11.40 3.08
C ASN A 141 -19.66 11.40 3.02
N ALA A 142 -19.05 10.21 2.98
CA ALA A 142 -17.60 10.07 2.90
C ALA A 142 -17.06 10.18 1.46
N SER A 143 -17.91 10.00 0.46
CA SER A 143 -17.56 10.21 -0.95
C SER A 143 -17.12 11.66 -1.21
N ASN A 144 -16.17 11.85 -2.13
CA ASN A 144 -15.79 13.20 -2.52
C ASN A 144 -16.98 13.88 -3.20
N LYS A 145 -17.39 15.08 -2.77
CA LYS A 145 -18.50 15.84 -3.41
C LYS A 145 -18.27 15.92 -4.92
N GLY A 146 -19.11 15.22 -5.70
CA GLY A 146 -19.05 15.15 -7.16
C GLY A 146 -18.28 13.96 -7.75
N SER A 147 -17.62 13.12 -6.95
CA SER A 147 -17.02 11.84 -7.38
C SER A 147 -17.84 10.65 -6.89
N LYS A 148 -17.90 9.59 -7.70
CA LYS A 148 -18.42 8.28 -7.29
C LYS A 148 -17.39 7.45 -6.50
N THR A 149 -16.21 8.02 -6.19
CA THR A 149 -15.10 7.31 -5.54
C THR A 149 -14.85 7.80 -4.12
N ILE A 150 -14.55 6.85 -3.24
CA ILE A 150 -14.21 7.02 -1.83
C ILE A 150 -12.89 6.26 -1.59
N THR A 151 -11.96 6.87 -0.87
CA THR A 151 -10.63 6.28 -0.61
C THR A 151 -10.72 5.25 0.51
N ASN A 152 -9.77 4.32 0.55
CA ASN A 152 -9.67 3.33 1.63
C ASN A 152 -9.56 4.00 3.01
N TYR A 153 -8.81 5.09 3.14
CA TYR A 153 -8.76 5.88 4.39
C TYR A 153 -10.14 6.42 4.79
N LYS A 154 -10.88 7.05 3.86
CA LYS A 154 -12.22 7.60 4.16
C LYS A 154 -13.24 6.52 4.49
N TYR A 155 -13.16 5.37 3.83
CA TYR A 155 -13.92 4.18 4.21
C TYR A 155 -13.60 3.77 5.64
N MET A 156 -12.33 3.52 5.97
CA MET A 156 -11.94 3.10 7.33
C MET A 156 -12.33 4.10 8.40
N LYS A 157 -12.22 5.40 8.11
CA LYS A 157 -12.63 6.46 9.04
C LYS A 157 -14.13 6.47 9.29
N SER A 158 -14.94 6.13 8.30
CA SER A 158 -16.40 6.14 8.42
C SER A 158 -16.95 4.93 9.19
N PHE A 159 -16.18 3.84 9.24
CA PHE A 159 -16.53 2.58 9.91
C PHE A 159 -15.54 2.19 11.00
N SER A 160 -14.79 3.14 11.55
CA SER A 160 -13.74 2.85 12.52
C SER A 160 -14.30 2.21 13.79
N THR A 161 -15.47 2.66 14.24
CA THR A 161 -16.16 2.11 15.42
C THR A 161 -16.61 0.68 15.20
N GLU A 162 -17.18 0.36 14.03
CA GLU A 162 -17.58 -0.99 13.66
C GLU A 162 -16.39 -1.92 13.51
N PHE A 163 -15.27 -1.40 13.02
CA PHE A 163 -14.05 -2.17 12.87
C PHE A 163 -13.37 -2.44 14.23
N LEU A 164 -13.34 -1.44 15.13
CA LEU A 164 -12.76 -1.54 16.46
C LEU A 164 -13.66 -2.26 17.48
N GLY A 165 -14.98 -2.22 17.27
CA GLY A 165 -15.98 -2.67 18.24
C GLY A 165 -16.19 -1.71 19.41
N PHE A 166 -15.55 -0.54 19.40
CA PHE A 166 -15.69 0.52 20.41
C PHE A 166 -15.45 1.89 19.77
N ASP A 167 -15.92 2.95 20.43
CA ASP A 167 -15.70 4.34 19.98
C ASP A 167 -14.24 4.76 20.28
N ILE A 168 -13.56 5.36 19.31
CA ILE A 168 -12.18 5.88 19.47
C ILE A 168 -12.10 6.86 20.66
N SER A 169 -13.17 7.61 20.95
CA SER A 169 -13.19 8.54 22.10
C SER A 169 -13.25 7.85 23.46
N SER A 170 -13.47 6.53 23.50
CA SER A 170 -13.68 5.77 24.74
C SER A 170 -12.39 5.27 25.40
N LYS A 171 -11.25 5.32 24.71
CA LYS A 171 -9.96 4.83 25.20
C LYS A 171 -8.84 5.86 25.04
N PRO A 172 -7.81 5.85 25.91
CA PRO A 172 -6.61 6.67 25.71
C PRO A 172 -5.88 6.29 24.40
N VAL A 173 -5.41 7.30 23.67
CA VAL A 173 -4.65 7.12 22.42
C VAL A 173 -3.47 6.15 22.56
N PRO A 174 -2.61 6.24 23.60
CA PRO A 174 -1.49 5.29 23.76
C PRO A 174 -1.94 3.83 23.94
N GLU A 175 -3.06 3.60 24.62
CA GLU A 175 -3.63 2.25 24.78
C GLU A 175 -4.07 1.70 23.42
N MET A 176 -4.76 2.52 22.61
CA MET A 176 -5.18 2.12 21.27
C MET A 176 -3.99 1.84 20.34
N ILE A 177 -2.96 2.70 20.36
CA ILE A 177 -1.73 2.50 19.58
C ILE A 177 -1.08 1.14 19.92
N SER A 178 -0.97 0.81 21.22
CA SER A 178 -0.41 -0.48 21.66
C SER A 178 -1.23 -1.65 21.11
N ILE A 179 -2.55 -1.61 21.22
CA ILE A 179 -3.44 -2.68 20.72
C ILE A 179 -3.29 -2.87 19.20
N ILE A 180 -3.19 -1.76 18.46
CA ILE A 180 -3.07 -1.80 16.99
C ILE A 180 -1.70 -2.34 16.59
N SER A 181 -0.62 -1.89 17.24
CA SER A 181 0.74 -2.40 17.00
C SER A 181 0.81 -3.92 17.25
N ASP A 182 0.27 -4.42 18.36
CA ASP A 182 0.26 -5.87 18.66
C ASP A 182 -0.48 -6.67 17.57
N LYS A 183 -1.61 -6.14 17.09
CA LYS A 183 -2.38 -6.74 16.00
C LYS A 183 -1.59 -6.76 14.69
N LEU A 184 -0.93 -5.66 14.31
CA LEU A 184 -0.10 -5.61 13.10
C LEU A 184 1.00 -6.67 13.14
N ASN A 185 1.71 -6.77 14.27
CA ASN A 185 2.76 -7.79 14.45
C ASN A 185 2.19 -9.22 14.35
N THR A 186 1.03 -9.48 14.96
CA THR A 186 0.37 -10.79 14.91
C THR A 186 -0.03 -11.16 13.48
N ILE A 187 -0.70 -10.25 12.77
CA ILE A 187 -1.17 -10.50 11.40
C ILE A 187 0.02 -10.67 10.44
N TYR A 188 1.13 -9.95 10.65
CA TYR A 188 2.35 -10.16 9.88
C TYR A 188 2.87 -11.60 10.02
N LEU A 189 2.92 -12.14 11.24
CA LEU A 189 3.38 -13.52 11.46
C LEU A 189 2.44 -14.54 10.78
N GLU A 190 1.13 -14.28 10.80
CA GLU A 190 0.15 -15.09 10.07
C GLU A 190 0.36 -15.02 8.55
N LEU A 191 0.55 -13.80 8.01
CA LEU A 191 0.85 -13.57 6.59
C LEU A 191 2.10 -14.35 6.17
N GLU A 192 3.18 -14.22 6.93
CA GLU A 192 4.45 -14.91 6.66
C GLU A 192 4.24 -16.43 6.66
N ALA A 193 3.60 -16.98 7.70
CA ALA A 193 3.31 -18.41 7.77
C ALA A 193 2.47 -18.89 6.58
N ASN A 194 1.41 -18.15 6.23
CA ASN A 194 0.51 -18.49 5.12
C ASN A 194 1.22 -18.42 3.76
N CYS A 195 2.10 -17.44 3.55
CA CYS A 195 2.89 -17.34 2.32
C CYS A 195 3.90 -18.47 2.17
N LEU A 196 4.56 -18.89 3.25
CA LEU A 196 5.65 -19.85 3.22
C LEU A 196 5.19 -21.32 3.31
N LYS A 197 3.98 -21.57 3.80
CA LYS A 197 3.42 -22.91 3.87
C LYS A 197 3.32 -23.54 2.48
N GLU A 198 3.87 -24.74 2.33
CA GLU A 198 3.69 -25.54 1.11
C GLU A 198 2.21 -25.78 0.83
N THR A 199 1.80 -25.69 -0.43
CA THR A 199 0.39 -25.78 -0.80
C THR A 199 0.26 -26.47 -2.14
N GLU A 200 -0.57 -27.51 -2.18
CA GLU A 200 -0.93 -28.21 -3.40
C GLU A 200 -1.65 -27.29 -4.38
N MET A 201 -1.47 -27.51 -5.69
CA MET A 201 -2.05 -26.65 -6.74
C MET A 201 -3.58 -26.50 -6.64
N ILE A 202 -4.31 -27.54 -6.23
CA ILE A 202 -5.77 -27.48 -6.06
C ILE A 202 -6.21 -26.46 -5.00
N ASN A 203 -5.32 -26.13 -4.06
CA ASN A 203 -5.58 -25.22 -2.95
C ASN A 203 -4.96 -23.82 -3.18
N ILE A 204 -4.39 -23.54 -4.35
CA ILE A 204 -3.68 -22.28 -4.60
C ILE A 204 -4.59 -21.06 -4.49
N THR A 205 -5.81 -21.13 -5.04
CA THR A 205 -6.79 -20.04 -4.94
C THR A 205 -7.15 -19.73 -3.49
N LYS A 206 -7.28 -20.77 -2.65
CA LYS A 206 -7.54 -20.61 -1.22
C LYS A 206 -6.37 -19.94 -0.50
N LYS A 207 -5.13 -20.24 -0.90
CA LYS A 207 -3.94 -19.54 -0.39
C LYS A 207 -3.97 -18.06 -0.77
N PHE A 208 -4.30 -17.72 -2.01
CA PHE A 208 -4.46 -16.32 -2.42
C PHE A 208 -5.56 -15.60 -1.63
N GLN A 209 -6.69 -16.25 -1.38
CA GLN A 209 -7.75 -15.70 -0.52
C GLN A 209 -7.22 -15.39 0.89
N ILE A 210 -6.60 -16.35 1.57
CA ILE A 210 -6.06 -16.18 2.92
C ILE A 210 -5.01 -15.06 2.97
N VAL A 211 -4.05 -15.09 2.04
CA VAL A 211 -3.00 -14.06 1.95
C VAL A 211 -3.62 -12.69 1.68
N SER A 212 -4.64 -12.60 0.83
CA SER A 212 -5.32 -11.34 0.54
C SER A 212 -6.07 -10.77 1.73
N GLU A 213 -6.65 -11.62 2.58
CA GLU A 213 -7.27 -11.21 3.84
C GLU A 213 -6.22 -10.68 4.82
N ASN A 214 -5.06 -11.35 4.94
CA ASN A 214 -3.97 -10.85 5.77
C ASN A 214 -3.46 -9.47 5.29
N LEU A 215 -3.29 -9.28 3.98
CA LEU A 215 -2.89 -7.97 3.42
C LEU A 215 -3.95 -6.89 3.67
N TYR A 216 -5.23 -7.23 3.48
CA TYR A 216 -6.36 -6.35 3.79
C TYR A 216 -6.36 -5.94 5.27
N ASP A 217 -6.13 -6.88 6.19
CA ASP A 217 -6.13 -6.60 7.62
C ASP A 217 -4.94 -5.71 8.01
N ILE A 218 -3.73 -5.94 7.48
CA ILE A 218 -2.58 -5.05 7.73
C ILE A 218 -2.89 -3.62 7.24
N LEU A 219 -3.40 -3.47 6.01
CA LEU A 219 -3.82 -2.16 5.49
C LEU A 219 -4.87 -1.50 6.39
N SER A 220 -5.89 -2.26 6.79
CA SER A 220 -6.99 -1.76 7.62
C SER A 220 -6.51 -1.28 8.98
N TRP A 221 -5.69 -2.08 9.67
CA TRP A 221 -5.11 -1.70 10.98
C TRP A 221 -4.13 -0.53 10.86
N THR A 222 -3.39 -0.42 9.76
CA THR A 222 -2.52 0.73 9.48
C THR A 222 -3.34 2.01 9.28
N TYR A 223 -4.44 1.96 8.51
CA TYR A 223 -5.35 3.09 8.40
C TYR A 223 -5.97 3.47 9.76
N ILE A 224 -6.37 2.48 10.57
CA ILE A 224 -6.88 2.72 11.92
C ILE A 224 -5.83 3.37 12.83
N MET A 225 -4.56 2.96 12.74
CA MET A 225 -3.44 3.62 13.43
C MET A 225 -3.41 5.11 13.09
N THR A 226 -3.44 5.47 11.80
CA THR A 226 -3.41 6.88 11.39
C THR A 226 -4.63 7.67 11.87
N ILE A 227 -5.81 7.05 11.93
CA ILE A 227 -7.03 7.68 12.45
C ILE A 227 -6.89 7.96 13.95
N VAL A 228 -6.34 7.01 14.72
CA VAL A 228 -6.06 7.16 16.15
C VAL A 228 -5.00 8.24 16.41
N LEU A 229 -4.00 8.35 15.52
CA LEU A 229 -2.99 9.43 15.56
C LEU A 229 -3.55 10.80 15.14
N GLY A 230 -4.80 10.85 14.65
CA GLY A 230 -5.42 12.09 14.17
C GLY A 230 -4.83 12.60 12.85
N VAL A 231 -4.21 11.73 12.05
CA VAL A 231 -3.58 12.06 10.77
C VAL A 231 -4.40 11.56 9.58
N ASN A 232 -4.18 12.17 8.42
CA ASN A 232 -4.82 11.75 7.18
C ASN A 232 -3.85 10.89 6.38
N ALA A 233 -4.09 9.58 6.34
CA ALA A 233 -3.23 8.63 5.64
C ALA A 233 -3.12 8.92 4.14
N ASP A 234 -4.18 9.39 3.47
CA ASP A 234 -4.09 9.70 2.03
C ASP A 234 -3.11 10.85 1.78
N ASN A 235 -3.09 11.86 2.65
CA ASN A 235 -2.16 12.98 2.56
C ASN A 235 -0.72 12.54 2.84
N ASP A 236 -0.51 11.76 3.90
CA ASP A 236 0.83 11.28 4.26
C ASP A 236 1.38 10.33 3.19
N PHE A 237 0.51 9.46 2.66
CA PHE A 237 0.82 8.60 1.52
C PHE A 237 1.18 9.40 0.27
N ASP A 238 0.48 10.50 -0.03
CA ASP A 238 0.82 11.39 -1.15
C ASP A 238 2.21 11.99 -1.01
N ILE A 239 2.60 12.43 0.20
CA ILE A 239 3.94 12.98 0.46
C ILE A 239 5.01 11.90 0.21
N VAL A 240 4.80 10.69 0.74
CA VAL A 240 5.73 9.55 0.54
C VAL A 240 5.80 9.16 -0.93
N HIS A 241 4.65 9.07 -1.62
CA HIS A 241 4.59 8.75 -3.03
C HIS A 241 5.30 9.82 -3.89
N GLU A 242 5.11 11.10 -3.61
CA GLU A 242 5.81 12.19 -4.30
C GLU A 242 7.32 12.12 -4.10
N SER A 243 7.78 11.86 -2.88
CA SER A 243 9.20 11.60 -2.56
C SER A 243 9.73 10.41 -3.36
N ASN A 244 8.98 9.31 -3.41
CA ASN A 244 9.33 8.10 -4.15
C ASN A 244 9.44 8.34 -5.66
N MET A 245 8.45 9.01 -6.25
CA MET A 245 8.46 9.36 -7.68
C MET A 245 9.49 10.44 -8.01
N SER A 246 9.89 11.29 -7.05
CA SER A 246 10.94 12.29 -7.23
C SER A 246 12.34 11.70 -7.45
N LYS A 247 12.51 10.38 -7.29
CA LYS A 247 13.73 9.66 -7.69
C LYS A 247 13.90 9.63 -9.20
N LEU A 248 12.83 9.76 -9.98
CA LEU A 248 12.84 9.82 -11.45
C LEU A 248 13.17 11.23 -11.97
N CYS A 249 13.98 11.31 -13.03
CA CYS A 249 14.35 12.56 -13.68
C CYS A 249 13.24 13.07 -14.61
N SER A 250 13.00 14.38 -14.58
CA SER A 250 12.00 15.02 -15.46
C SER A 250 12.56 15.39 -16.83
N THR A 251 13.89 15.44 -16.97
CA THR A 251 14.56 15.76 -18.23
C THR A 251 15.75 14.82 -18.42
N GLU A 252 16.16 14.62 -19.67
CA GLU A 252 17.38 13.85 -19.97
C GLU A 252 18.62 14.51 -19.38
N ALA A 253 18.67 15.85 -19.38
CA ALA A 253 19.76 16.61 -18.78
C ALA A 253 19.93 16.29 -17.29
N ASP A 254 18.83 16.15 -16.54
CA ASP A 254 18.88 15.75 -15.13
C ASP A 254 19.37 14.30 -14.97
N ALA A 255 19.04 13.41 -15.91
CA ALA A 255 19.53 12.03 -15.91
C ALA A 255 21.05 11.99 -16.15
N ILE A 256 21.54 12.68 -17.18
CA ILE A 256 22.98 12.80 -17.49
C ILE A 256 23.73 13.40 -16.30
N ALA A 257 23.23 14.49 -15.70
CA ALA A 257 23.85 15.10 -14.53
C ALA A 257 23.91 14.14 -13.33
N THR A 258 22.88 13.30 -13.16
CA THR A 258 22.85 12.27 -12.11
C THR A 258 23.90 11.18 -12.36
N ILE A 259 24.09 10.73 -13.61
CA ILE A 259 25.15 9.77 -13.95
C ILE A 259 26.52 10.32 -13.54
N ILE A 260 26.82 11.56 -13.97
CA ILE A 260 28.10 12.22 -13.69
C ILE A 260 28.35 12.33 -12.18
N ASP A 261 27.33 12.69 -11.40
CA ASP A 261 27.40 12.76 -9.94
C ASP A 261 27.72 11.39 -9.30
N TYR A 262 27.06 10.31 -9.73
CA TYR A 262 27.34 8.97 -9.22
C TYR A 262 28.73 8.45 -9.62
N GLU A 263 29.18 8.71 -10.85
CA GLU A 263 30.53 8.37 -11.29
C GLU A 263 31.61 9.13 -10.50
N ALA A 264 31.36 10.40 -10.17
CA ALA A 264 32.25 11.18 -9.32
C ALA A 264 32.29 10.61 -7.88
N LYS A 265 31.12 10.28 -7.30
CA LYS A 265 31.02 9.67 -5.97
C LYS A 265 31.67 8.28 -5.90
N TYR A 266 31.57 7.48 -6.95
CA TYR A 266 32.23 6.18 -7.02
C TYR A 266 33.75 6.33 -7.05
N ARG A 267 34.28 7.22 -7.90
CA ARG A 267 35.72 7.54 -7.95
C ARG A 267 36.26 8.09 -6.62
N ALA A 268 35.43 8.83 -5.88
CA ALA A 268 35.77 9.34 -4.56
C ALA A 268 35.63 8.29 -3.43
N GLY A 269 35.13 7.08 -3.71
CA GLY A 269 34.88 6.06 -2.70
C GLY A 269 33.69 6.35 -1.77
N THR A 270 32.86 7.34 -2.09
CA THR A 270 31.70 7.76 -1.27
C THR A 270 30.38 7.13 -1.74
N SER A 271 30.40 6.32 -2.80
CA SER A 271 29.26 5.60 -3.33
C SER A 271 29.70 4.21 -3.81
N PRO A 272 28.92 3.15 -3.56
CA PRO A 272 29.21 1.81 -4.07
C PRO A 272 28.74 1.60 -5.51
N TYR A 273 28.03 2.56 -6.11
CA TYR A 273 27.41 2.42 -7.44
C TYR A 273 28.41 2.75 -8.54
N ASP A 274 28.92 1.70 -9.18
CA ASP A 274 30.05 1.66 -10.11
C ASP A 274 29.68 1.87 -11.57
N SER A 275 28.44 1.56 -11.93
CA SER A 275 27.98 1.39 -13.31
C SER A 275 26.61 2.05 -13.52
N PRO A 276 26.47 3.36 -13.23
CA PRO A 276 25.21 4.06 -13.42
C PRO A 276 24.87 4.15 -14.92
N TYR A 277 23.61 3.88 -15.26
CA TYR A 277 23.04 4.05 -16.60
C TYR A 277 21.61 4.55 -16.51
N TYR A 278 21.07 5.10 -17.60
CA TYR A 278 19.73 5.66 -17.63
C TYR A 278 18.95 5.24 -18.89
N TYR A 279 17.62 5.27 -18.79
CA TYR A 279 16.72 5.06 -19.93
C TYR A 279 15.38 5.76 -19.70
N TYR A 280 14.63 5.94 -20.79
CA TYR A 280 13.38 6.68 -20.81
C TYR A 280 12.17 5.78 -20.52
N LEU A 281 11.30 6.24 -19.64
CA LEU A 281 10.04 5.60 -19.27
C LEU A 281 8.90 6.28 -20.04
N HIS A 282 8.60 5.79 -21.23
CA HIS A 282 7.58 6.37 -22.13
C HIS A 282 6.21 6.59 -21.47
N ASN A 283 5.78 5.69 -20.60
CA ASN A 283 4.47 5.77 -19.94
C ASN A 283 4.37 6.90 -18.91
N LEU A 284 5.50 7.38 -18.40
CA LEU A 284 5.56 8.40 -17.35
C LEU A 284 6.13 9.73 -17.83
N ASP A 285 6.70 9.78 -19.04
CA ASP A 285 7.46 10.93 -19.53
C ASP A 285 8.55 11.33 -18.52
N LYS A 286 9.34 10.33 -18.11
CA LYS A 286 10.42 10.43 -17.11
C LYS A 286 11.63 9.60 -17.52
N TRP A 287 12.74 9.86 -16.86
CA TRP A 287 13.97 9.09 -16.98
C TRP A 287 14.30 8.39 -15.66
N ILE A 288 14.65 7.12 -15.72
CA ILE A 288 15.13 6.36 -14.57
C ILE A 288 16.63 6.14 -14.69
N ILE A 289 17.31 6.16 -13.53
CA ILE A 289 18.72 5.85 -13.40
C ILE A 289 18.85 4.58 -12.58
N LYS A 290 19.64 3.62 -13.05
CA LYS A 290 19.93 2.36 -12.35
C LYS A 290 21.43 2.11 -12.34
N ASN A 291 21.89 1.29 -11.40
CA ASN A 291 23.25 0.78 -11.38
C ASN A 291 23.29 -0.64 -11.96
N LEU A 292 24.03 -0.86 -13.04
CA LEU A 292 24.03 -2.11 -13.80
C LEU A 292 24.43 -3.31 -12.93
N SER A 293 25.52 -3.19 -12.17
CA SER A 293 26.07 -4.28 -11.32
C SER A 293 25.11 -4.75 -10.23
N THR A 294 24.15 -3.90 -9.81
CA THR A 294 23.24 -4.21 -8.68
C THR A 294 21.77 -4.26 -9.07
N GLY A 295 21.42 -3.78 -10.26
CA GLY A 295 20.03 -3.52 -10.67
C GLY A 295 19.31 -2.40 -9.90
N LYS A 296 19.95 -1.78 -8.89
CA LYS A 296 19.31 -0.80 -8.01
C LYS A 296 18.99 0.50 -8.74
N ALA A 297 17.78 1.02 -8.56
CA ALA A 297 17.42 2.36 -8.99
C ALA A 297 18.07 3.43 -8.10
N LEU A 298 18.60 4.46 -8.73
CA LEU A 298 19.38 5.51 -8.08
C LEU A 298 18.52 6.78 -7.89
N LYS A 299 18.79 7.52 -6.81
CA LYS A 299 18.08 8.76 -6.50
C LYS A 299 18.68 9.87 -7.36
N ASN A 300 17.86 10.57 -8.16
CA ASN A 300 18.39 11.67 -8.95
C ASN A 300 18.88 12.85 -8.10
N ILE A 301 19.65 13.74 -8.72
CA ILE A 301 20.25 14.92 -8.07
C ILE A 301 19.24 15.93 -7.50
N LYS A 302 17.98 15.89 -7.95
CA LYS A 302 16.85 16.72 -7.50
C LYS A 302 15.87 15.93 -6.60
N TYR A 303 16.28 14.76 -6.11
CA TYR A 303 15.47 13.92 -5.22
C TYR A 303 15.00 14.72 -4.00
N LYS A 304 13.72 14.58 -3.68
CA LYS A 304 13.09 15.22 -2.53
C LYS A 304 12.86 14.16 -1.47
N LYS A 305 13.46 14.35 -0.29
CA LYS A 305 13.17 13.52 0.89
C LYS A 305 11.74 13.77 1.36
N VAL A 306 11.16 12.76 2.02
CA VAL A 306 9.91 12.91 2.76
C VAL A 306 10.07 14.04 3.77
N CYS A 307 9.05 14.89 3.87
CA CYS A 307 9.02 15.98 4.82
C CYS A 307 7.58 16.22 5.25
N PHE A 308 7.22 15.73 6.43
CA PHE A 308 5.93 16.03 7.03
C PHE A 308 5.96 17.43 7.64
N LYS A 309 4.94 18.23 7.36
CA LYS A 309 4.72 19.47 8.11
C LYS A 309 4.28 19.11 9.53
N ASN A 310 4.79 19.85 10.53
CA ASN A 310 4.26 19.81 11.89
C ASN A 310 2.80 20.28 11.87
N THR A 311 1.87 19.35 11.81
CA THR A 311 0.46 19.64 12.05
C THR A 311 0.25 19.75 13.55
N ARG A 312 -0.31 20.87 14.02
CA ARG A 312 -0.81 20.95 15.39
C ARG A 312 -1.88 19.87 15.56
N PHE A 313 -1.64 18.93 16.47
CA PHE A 313 -2.63 17.92 16.83
C PHE A 313 -3.89 18.61 17.37
N VAL A 314 -5.04 18.17 16.88
CA VAL A 314 -6.32 18.43 17.53
C VAL A 314 -6.53 17.24 18.45
N PHE A 315 -6.07 17.36 19.70
CA PHE A 315 -6.48 16.46 20.79
C PHE A 315 -7.89 16.84 21.24
#